data_AF-A0A960MKM3-F1
#
_entry.id   AF-A0A960MKM3-F1
#
_cell.length_a   1.000
_cell.length_b   1.000
_cell.length_c   1.000
_cell.angle_alpha   90.00
_cell.angle_beta   90.00
_cell.angle_gamma   90.00
#
_symmetry.space_group_name_H-M   'P 1'
#
loop_
_entity.id
_entity.type
_entity.pdbx_description
1 polymer ?
#
loop_
_entity_poly.entity_id
_entity_poly.type
_entity_poly.pdbx_seq_one_letter_code
_entity_poly.pdbx_strand_id
1 'polypeptide(L)'
;MKIFNNLRKSVAIAQAFISGEEGDAPLKNLLYLRSKGGKTLLSRFKFPVASGYVEMLIRRTLRLPDQEKLTDDHLKIAVVSSLIYPLRQVIGSCFATAPAIYIQNQLPERLLLDLYDLMMMGRIKRTFGGEEYVVPISPKWGGRENDHPLLRAWEYTIASYADYKVTFSRWNLYQSLGLDPKKGGGIGAFIYKKLQEKLEDTNKQVEKLHDEYVRAIDEARVSQALLRQADSPDRMRMRKAELEVRAHHADVCKDMRDKANEKAQSLSQFFPFLIGN
;
A
#
# COMPACT_ATOMS: atom_id res chain seq x y z
N MET A 1 -12.93 -37.55 0.03
CA MET A 1 -14.35 -37.16 -0.21
C MET A 1 -15.13 -36.83 1.08
N LYS A 2 -14.90 -37.52 2.21
CA LYS A 2 -15.59 -37.26 3.51
C LYS A 2 -15.34 -35.86 4.12
N ILE A 3 -14.12 -35.31 4.00
CA ILE A 3 -13.77 -33.97 4.52
C ILE A 3 -14.64 -32.85 3.90
N PHE A 4 -14.93 -32.95 2.59
CA PHE A 4 -15.75 -31.96 1.88
C PHE A 4 -17.23 -32.00 2.24
N ASN A 5 -17.75 -33.15 2.70
CA ASN A 5 -19.16 -33.26 3.13
C ASN A 5 -19.38 -32.62 4.51
N ASN A 6 -18.40 -32.69 5.40
CA ASN A 6 -18.47 -31.98 6.69
C ASN A 6 -18.34 -30.46 6.50
N LEU A 7 -17.47 -29.99 5.60
CA LEU A 7 -17.39 -28.58 5.23
C LEU A 7 -18.70 -28.03 4.64
N ARG A 8 -19.43 -28.83 3.84
CA ARG A 8 -20.72 -28.40 3.23
C ARG A 8 -21.77 -28.03 4.27
N LYS A 9 -21.88 -28.80 5.37
CA LYS A 9 -22.83 -28.51 6.45
C LYS A 9 -22.44 -27.24 7.23
N SER A 10 -21.15 -27.06 7.51
CA SER A 10 -20.65 -25.87 8.22
C SER A 10 -20.80 -24.58 7.41
N VAL A 11 -20.62 -24.65 6.09
CA VAL A 11 -20.74 -23.47 5.20
C VAL A 11 -22.21 -23.08 4.98
N ALA A 12 -23.14 -24.03 4.93
CA ALA A 12 -24.57 -23.71 4.85
C ALA A 12 -25.08 -22.98 6.11
N ILE A 13 -24.52 -23.32 7.28
CA ILE A 13 -24.81 -22.63 8.55
C ILE A 13 -24.19 -21.23 8.56
N ALA A 14 -22.97 -21.05 8.03
CA ALA A 14 -22.32 -19.75 7.92
C ALA A 14 -23.01 -18.82 6.89
N GLN A 15 -23.56 -19.36 5.80
CA GLN A 15 -24.31 -18.59 4.79
C GLN A 15 -25.66 -18.08 5.31
N ALA A 16 -26.26 -18.76 6.30
CA ALA A 16 -27.49 -18.29 6.95
C ALA A 16 -27.24 -17.15 7.97
N PHE A 17 -25.99 -16.91 8.36
CA PHE A 17 -25.61 -15.94 9.39
C PHE A 17 -25.26 -14.54 8.85
N ILE A 18 -25.19 -14.37 7.52
CA ILE A 18 -24.65 -13.16 6.88
C ILE A 18 -25.75 -12.44 6.09
N SER A 19 -26.47 -11.56 6.76
CA SER A 19 -27.35 -10.55 6.17
C SER A 19 -26.82 -9.11 6.33
N GLY A 20 -25.53 -8.95 6.65
CA GLY A 20 -24.85 -7.65 6.67
C GLY A 20 -23.54 -7.72 7.45
N GLU A 21 -22.57 -6.90 7.04
CA GLU A 21 -21.23 -6.71 7.62
C GLU A 21 -20.08 -7.60 7.10
N GLU A 22 -18.90 -6.99 7.10
CA GLU A 22 -17.65 -7.37 6.44
C GLU A 22 -17.36 -8.88 6.49
N GLY A 23 -17.27 -9.49 5.30
CA GLY A 23 -17.23 -10.95 5.14
C GLY A 23 -16.11 -11.62 5.95
N ASP A 24 -16.51 -12.58 6.78
CA ASP A 24 -15.68 -13.52 7.53
C ASP A 24 -14.55 -14.10 6.64
N ALA A 25 -13.31 -13.63 6.84
CA ALA A 25 -12.14 -14.03 6.04
C ALA A 25 -11.96 -15.56 5.94
N PRO A 26 -12.12 -16.34 7.03
CA PRO A 26 -12.25 -17.79 6.97
C PRO A 26 -13.23 -18.30 5.91
N LEU A 27 -14.44 -17.76 5.84
CA LEU A 27 -15.45 -18.18 4.86
C LEU A 27 -14.99 -17.89 3.43
N LYS A 28 -14.41 -16.71 3.18
CA LYS A 28 -13.84 -16.37 1.87
C LYS A 28 -12.74 -17.35 1.44
N ASN A 29 -11.87 -17.74 2.36
CA ASN A 29 -10.80 -18.70 2.11
C ASN A 29 -11.36 -20.10 1.79
N LEU A 30 -12.41 -20.53 2.51
CA LEU A 30 -13.12 -21.77 2.22
C LEU A 30 -13.83 -21.74 0.86
N LEU A 31 -14.45 -20.63 0.49
CA LEU A 31 -15.06 -20.44 -0.84
C LEU A 31 -14.00 -20.52 -1.95
N TYR A 32 -12.83 -19.93 -1.74
CA TYR A 32 -11.72 -20.04 -2.69
C TYR A 32 -11.24 -21.49 -2.85
N LEU A 33 -11.12 -22.27 -1.76
CA LEU A 33 -10.76 -23.70 -1.83
C LEU A 33 -11.80 -24.55 -2.60
N ARG A 34 -13.05 -24.09 -2.72
CA ARG A 34 -14.09 -24.75 -3.53
C ARG A 34 -13.91 -24.48 -5.03
N SER A 35 -13.27 -23.37 -5.39
CA SER A 35 -13.01 -22.98 -6.78
C SER A 35 -12.09 -23.99 -7.50
N LYS A 36 -12.07 -23.93 -8.84
CA LYS A 36 -11.16 -24.76 -9.65
C LYS A 36 -9.70 -24.44 -9.33
N GLY A 37 -9.35 -23.16 -9.15
CA GLY A 37 -8.00 -22.71 -8.82
C GLY A 37 -7.54 -23.26 -7.46
N GLY A 38 -8.35 -23.06 -6.41
CA GLY A 38 -8.06 -23.55 -5.07
C GLY A 38 -7.88 -25.07 -5.01
N LYS A 39 -8.76 -25.84 -5.66
CA LYS A 39 -8.63 -27.31 -5.75
C LYS A 39 -7.36 -27.74 -6.49
N THR A 40 -7.04 -27.06 -7.59
CA THR A 40 -5.84 -27.37 -8.39
C THR A 40 -4.59 -27.14 -7.56
N LEU A 41 -4.48 -26.00 -6.89
CA LEU A 41 -3.34 -25.69 -6.02
C LEU A 41 -3.23 -26.67 -4.85
N LEU A 42 -4.33 -26.94 -4.14
CA LEU A 42 -4.32 -27.87 -3.00
C LEU A 42 -3.91 -29.30 -3.40
N SER A 43 -4.22 -29.71 -4.64
CA SER A 43 -3.82 -31.04 -5.15
C SER A 43 -2.31 -31.19 -5.38
N ARG A 44 -1.58 -30.07 -5.51
CA ARG A 44 -0.13 -30.05 -5.72
C ARG A 44 0.67 -30.36 -4.46
N PHE A 45 0.05 -30.23 -3.28
CA PHE A 45 0.68 -30.55 -2.00
C PHE A 45 0.82 -32.07 -1.86
N LYS A 46 2.06 -32.54 -1.96
CA LYS A 46 2.47 -33.94 -2.04
C LYS A 46 3.75 -34.14 -1.21
N PHE A 47 3.90 -35.29 -0.56
CA PHE A 47 5.22 -35.68 -0.05
C PHE A 47 6.15 -36.14 -1.20
N PRO A 48 7.48 -35.99 -1.07
CA PRO A 48 8.20 -35.43 0.09
C PRO A 48 8.13 -33.90 0.20
N VAL A 49 8.19 -33.39 1.43
CA VAL A 49 8.34 -31.94 1.70
C VAL A 49 9.81 -31.53 1.69
N ALA A 50 10.09 -30.22 1.67
CA ALA A 50 11.43 -29.67 1.49
C ALA A 50 12.45 -30.07 2.58
N SER A 51 12.01 -30.25 3.82
CA SER A 51 12.91 -30.54 4.94
C SER A 51 12.18 -31.16 6.13
N GLY A 52 12.92 -31.84 7.02
CA GLY A 52 12.39 -32.35 8.29
C GLY A 52 11.85 -31.24 9.21
N TYR A 53 12.30 -29.99 9.02
CA TYR A 53 11.74 -28.84 9.72
C TYR A 53 10.29 -28.56 9.28
N VAL A 54 9.98 -28.70 7.98
CA VAL A 54 8.59 -28.59 7.48
C VAL A 54 7.73 -29.73 8.04
N GLU A 55 8.26 -30.94 8.14
CA GLU A 55 7.56 -32.06 8.78
C GLU A 55 7.22 -31.74 10.25
N MET A 56 8.19 -31.21 11.00
CA MET A 56 7.97 -30.75 12.39
C MET A 56 6.87 -29.67 12.46
N LEU A 57 6.85 -28.70 11.53
CA LEU A 57 5.80 -27.67 11.49
C LEU A 57 4.41 -28.27 11.25
N ILE A 58 4.29 -29.26 10.36
CA ILE A 58 3.02 -29.97 10.10
C ILE A 58 2.56 -30.68 11.38
N ARG A 59 3.47 -31.40 12.05
CA ARG A 59 3.16 -32.11 13.30
C ARG A 59 2.64 -31.18 14.37
N ARG A 60 3.38 -30.10 14.64
CA ARG A 60 3.01 -29.13 15.68
C ARG A 60 1.71 -28.40 15.33
N THR A 61 1.49 -28.08 14.06
CA THR A 61 0.24 -27.50 13.56
C THR A 61 -0.96 -28.38 13.83
N LEU A 62 -0.82 -29.68 13.58
CA LEU A 62 -1.90 -30.66 13.73
C LEU A 62 -1.92 -31.34 15.10
N ARG A 63 -0.99 -30.98 16.00
CA ARG A 63 -0.77 -31.62 17.31
C ARG A 63 -0.60 -33.15 17.20
N LEU A 64 0.12 -33.59 16.17
CA LEU A 64 0.44 -35.01 15.96
C LEU A 64 1.65 -35.43 16.80
N PRO A 65 1.72 -36.70 17.23
CA PRO A 65 2.92 -37.26 17.84
C PRO A 65 4.16 -37.18 16.93
N ASP A 66 5.35 -37.08 17.53
CA ASP A 66 6.61 -36.95 16.79
C ASP A 66 6.90 -38.15 15.87
N GLN A 67 6.44 -39.35 16.26
CA GLN A 67 6.65 -40.61 15.52
C GLN A 67 5.54 -40.92 14.50
N GLU A 68 4.48 -40.11 14.43
CA GLU A 68 3.35 -40.35 13.52
C GLU A 68 3.83 -40.30 12.06
N LYS A 69 3.39 -41.23 11.19
CA LYS A 69 3.78 -41.15 9.77
C LYS A 69 2.97 -40.05 9.07
N LEU A 70 3.64 -39.04 8.51
CA LEU A 70 2.95 -38.00 7.75
C LEU A 70 2.45 -38.53 6.40
N THR A 71 1.32 -38.00 5.96
CA THR A 71 0.63 -38.37 4.71
C THR A 71 0.24 -37.11 3.94
N ASP A 72 -0.04 -37.24 2.64
CA ASP A 72 -0.58 -36.15 1.81
C ASP A 72 -1.80 -35.46 2.44
N ASP A 73 -2.61 -36.21 3.18
CA ASP A 73 -3.80 -35.67 3.85
C ASP A 73 -3.41 -34.78 5.05
N HIS A 74 -2.44 -35.19 5.88
CA HIS A 74 -1.91 -34.33 6.94
C HIS A 74 -1.36 -33.02 6.38
N LEU A 75 -0.59 -33.09 5.29
CA LEU A 75 -0.06 -31.91 4.62
C LEU A 75 -1.18 -30.94 4.19
N LYS A 76 -2.22 -31.45 3.52
CA LYS A 76 -3.36 -30.62 3.07
C LYS A 76 -4.17 -30.07 4.25
N ILE A 77 -4.38 -30.84 5.31
CA ILE A 77 -5.08 -30.35 6.50
C ILE A 77 -4.31 -29.21 7.14
N ALA A 78 -2.98 -29.31 7.26
CA ALA A 78 -2.15 -28.22 7.80
C ALA A 78 -2.21 -26.94 6.95
N VAL A 79 -2.24 -27.09 5.61
CA VAL A 79 -2.40 -25.95 4.68
C VAL A 79 -3.79 -25.31 4.81
N VAL A 80 -4.84 -26.12 4.87
CA VAL A 80 -6.21 -25.62 5.05
C VAL A 80 -6.38 -24.99 6.43
N SER A 81 -5.78 -25.54 7.49
CA SER A 81 -5.82 -24.93 8.82
C SER A 81 -5.14 -23.57 8.84
N SER A 82 -4.04 -23.37 8.12
CA SER A 82 -3.38 -22.06 7.97
C SER A 82 -4.28 -21.01 7.31
N LEU A 83 -5.16 -21.41 6.39
CA LEU A 83 -6.09 -20.50 5.72
C LEU A 83 -7.24 -20.04 6.63
N ILE A 84 -7.68 -20.87 7.57
CA ILE A 84 -8.83 -20.58 8.43
C ILE A 84 -8.42 -20.04 9.80
N TYR A 85 -7.19 -20.32 10.25
CA TYR A 85 -6.70 -19.84 11.53
C TYR A 85 -6.33 -18.36 11.44
N PRO A 86 -6.99 -17.45 12.18
CA PRO A 86 -6.76 -16.01 12.03
C PRO A 86 -5.35 -15.64 12.49
N LEU A 87 -4.56 -15.03 11.60
CA LEU A 87 -3.28 -14.45 11.97
C LEU A 87 -3.52 -13.20 12.82
N ARG A 88 -2.92 -13.17 14.01
CA ARG A 88 -3.00 -12.02 14.92
C ARG A 88 -1.62 -11.39 15.09
N GLN A 89 -1.59 -10.07 15.11
CA GLN A 89 -0.37 -9.32 15.40
C GLN A 89 0.17 -9.63 16.79
N VAL A 90 1.45 -9.95 16.86
CA VAL A 90 2.22 -10.03 18.11
C VAL A 90 2.93 -8.70 18.31
N ILE A 91 2.98 -8.21 19.55
CA ILE A 91 3.67 -6.97 19.92
C ILE A 91 5.12 -7.02 19.39
N GLY A 92 5.53 -6.00 18.62
CA GLY A 92 6.87 -5.90 18.03
C GLY A 92 7.01 -6.33 16.56
N SER A 93 6.00 -6.94 15.94
CA SER A 93 6.05 -7.41 14.53
C SER A 93 5.19 -6.58 13.56
N CYS A 94 4.74 -5.39 13.98
CA CYS A 94 3.66 -4.62 13.34
C CYS A 94 3.80 -4.43 11.82
N PHE A 95 5.01 -4.14 11.32
CA PHE A 95 5.24 -3.82 9.91
C PHE A 95 5.09 -5.02 8.96
N ALA A 96 5.47 -6.21 9.40
CA ALA A 96 5.40 -7.41 8.57
C ALA A 96 4.08 -8.16 8.73
N THR A 97 3.51 -8.14 9.93
CA THR A 97 2.28 -8.86 10.22
C THR A 97 1.07 -8.25 9.50
N ALA A 98 0.99 -6.93 9.36
CA ALA A 98 -0.15 -6.29 8.68
C ALA A 98 -0.28 -6.72 7.20
N PRO A 99 0.77 -6.72 6.37
CA PRO A 99 0.74 -7.33 5.04
C PRO A 99 0.36 -8.81 5.05
N ALA A 100 0.87 -9.59 6.00
CA ALA A 100 0.54 -11.01 6.11
C ALA A 100 -0.95 -11.24 6.43
N ILE A 101 -1.53 -10.46 7.35
CA ILE A 101 -2.97 -10.47 7.64
C ILE A 101 -3.77 -10.09 6.39
N TYR A 102 -3.33 -9.05 5.66
CA TYR A 102 -3.99 -8.66 4.41
C TYR A 102 -3.96 -9.79 3.37
N ILE A 103 -2.81 -10.43 3.15
CA ILE A 103 -2.69 -11.56 2.22
C ILE A 103 -3.62 -12.70 2.65
N GLN A 104 -3.64 -13.05 3.94
CA GLN A 104 -4.50 -14.11 4.45
C GLN A 104 -5.98 -13.80 4.24
N ASN A 105 -6.41 -12.56 4.50
CA ASN A 105 -7.82 -12.19 4.46
C ASN A 105 -8.31 -11.87 3.05
N GLN A 106 -7.44 -11.34 2.19
CA GLN A 106 -7.83 -10.80 0.91
C GLN A 106 -7.38 -11.64 -0.29
N LEU A 107 -6.28 -12.38 -0.16
CA LEU A 107 -5.59 -13.05 -1.27
C LEU A 107 -5.28 -14.54 -0.94
N PRO A 108 -6.29 -15.40 -0.75
CA PRO A 108 -6.09 -16.80 -0.38
C PRO A 108 -5.24 -17.59 -1.38
N GLU A 109 -5.35 -17.28 -2.67
CA GLU A 109 -4.49 -17.87 -3.71
C GLU A 109 -3.01 -17.59 -3.44
N ARG A 110 -2.69 -16.35 -3.07
CA ARG A 110 -1.32 -15.95 -2.77
C ARG A 110 -0.79 -16.68 -1.55
N LEU A 111 -1.58 -16.77 -0.47
CA LEU A 111 -1.22 -17.55 0.71
C LEU A 111 -0.97 -19.02 0.36
N LEU A 112 -1.80 -19.65 -0.48
CA LEU A 112 -1.57 -21.05 -0.90
C LEU A 112 -0.28 -21.22 -1.72
N LEU A 113 0.01 -20.31 -2.64
CA LEU A 113 1.27 -20.34 -3.40
C LEU A 113 2.47 -20.19 -2.47
N ASP A 114 2.37 -19.33 -1.45
CA ASP A 114 3.46 -19.13 -0.51
C ASP A 114 3.69 -20.33 0.40
N LEU A 115 2.61 -20.96 0.88
CA LEU A 115 2.68 -22.20 1.63
C LEU A 115 3.24 -23.33 0.75
N TYR A 116 2.88 -23.37 -0.54
CA TYR A 116 3.46 -24.32 -1.48
C TYR A 116 4.97 -24.13 -1.59
N ASP A 117 5.42 -22.91 -1.88
CA ASP A 117 6.84 -22.57 -2.00
C ASP A 117 7.59 -22.90 -0.70
N LEU A 118 7.04 -22.49 0.44
CA LEU A 118 7.64 -22.71 1.75
C LEU A 118 7.74 -24.20 2.12
N MET A 119 6.70 -24.98 1.84
CA MET A 119 6.67 -26.41 2.22
C MET A 119 7.37 -27.32 1.22
N MET A 120 7.31 -27.00 -0.08
CA MET A 120 7.88 -27.84 -1.15
C MET A 120 9.29 -27.43 -1.53
N MET A 121 9.63 -26.13 -1.43
CA MET A 121 10.95 -25.62 -1.79
C MET A 121 11.77 -25.13 -0.59
N GLY A 122 11.17 -25.01 0.61
CA GLY A 122 11.87 -24.54 1.81
C GLY A 122 12.20 -23.05 1.78
N ARG A 123 11.66 -22.30 0.82
CA ARG A 123 11.94 -20.89 0.59
C ARG A 123 10.79 -20.25 -0.19
N ILE A 124 10.55 -18.97 0.04
CA ILE A 124 9.61 -18.18 -0.75
C ILE A 124 10.42 -17.41 -1.78
N LYS A 125 9.91 -17.26 -3.01
CA LYS A 125 10.49 -16.44 -4.08
C LYS A 125 9.56 -15.30 -4.49
N ARG A 126 10.13 -14.13 -4.79
CA ARG A 126 9.45 -12.92 -5.26
C ARG A 126 10.26 -12.22 -6.35
N THR A 127 9.59 -11.59 -7.30
CA THR A 127 10.24 -10.70 -8.26
C THR A 127 9.70 -9.29 -8.06
N PHE A 128 10.58 -8.31 -7.89
CA PHE A 128 10.25 -6.91 -7.71
C PHE A 128 11.28 -6.03 -8.44
N GLY A 129 10.81 -5.05 -9.24
CA GLY A 129 11.70 -4.18 -10.01
C GLY A 129 12.59 -4.92 -11.02
N GLY A 130 12.17 -6.11 -11.48
CA GLY A 130 12.98 -6.99 -12.32
C GLY A 130 14.01 -7.82 -11.55
N GLU A 131 14.20 -7.58 -10.25
CA GLU A 131 15.08 -8.36 -9.39
C GLU A 131 14.34 -9.49 -8.69
N GLU A 132 15.02 -10.63 -8.55
CA GLU A 132 14.50 -11.80 -7.84
C GLU A 132 15.02 -11.83 -6.40
N TYR A 133 14.10 -12.03 -5.46
CA TYR A 133 14.35 -12.13 -4.05
C TYR A 133 13.89 -13.50 -3.56
N VAL A 134 14.80 -14.20 -2.87
CA VAL A 134 14.55 -15.53 -2.34
C VAL A 134 14.86 -15.51 -0.85
N VAL A 135 13.89 -15.92 -0.04
CA VAL A 135 14.02 -15.94 1.41
C VAL A 135 13.78 -17.37 1.91
N PRO A 136 14.76 -17.98 2.60
CA PRO A 136 14.59 -19.31 3.16
C PRO A 136 13.54 -19.29 4.27
N ILE A 137 12.90 -20.43 4.51
CA ILE A 137 11.95 -20.58 5.63
C ILE A 137 12.61 -20.14 6.94
N SER A 138 11.92 -19.26 7.68
CA SER A 138 12.42 -18.81 8.98
C SER A 138 12.40 -19.98 9.98
N PRO A 139 13.54 -20.33 10.60
CA PRO A 139 13.56 -21.30 11.70
C PRO A 139 12.92 -20.73 12.97
N LYS A 140 12.83 -19.39 13.05
CA LYS A 140 12.20 -18.66 14.13
C LYS A 140 10.71 -18.55 13.82
N TRP A 141 9.90 -19.23 14.63
CA TRP A 141 8.52 -18.84 14.86
C TRP A 141 8.42 -18.66 16.38
N GLY A 142 8.34 -17.41 16.83
CA GLY A 142 8.29 -17.03 18.25
C GLY A 142 6.94 -17.36 18.89
N GLY A 143 6.48 -18.61 18.70
CA GLY A 143 5.12 -19.03 18.94
C GLY A 143 4.78 -18.97 20.42
N ARG A 144 3.71 -18.23 20.73
CA ARG A 144 2.93 -18.48 21.94
C ARG A 144 2.34 -19.88 21.87
N GLU A 145 1.99 -20.46 23.00
CA GLU A 145 1.44 -21.82 23.10
C GLU A 145 0.23 -22.08 22.17
N ASN A 146 -0.53 -21.03 21.86
CA ASN A 146 -1.73 -21.11 21.02
C ASN A 146 -1.51 -20.74 19.55
N ASP A 147 -0.31 -20.37 19.13
CA ASP A 147 -0.05 -19.95 17.74
C ASP A 147 -0.12 -21.12 16.76
N HIS A 148 -0.47 -20.83 15.51
CA HIS A 148 -0.45 -21.80 14.42
C HIS A 148 0.97 -21.88 13.81
N PRO A 149 1.77 -22.94 14.08
CA PRO A 149 3.20 -22.95 13.78
C PRO A 149 3.54 -22.75 12.31
N LEU A 150 2.85 -23.44 11.39
CA LEU A 150 3.08 -23.28 9.95
C LEU A 150 2.78 -21.85 9.46
N LEU A 151 1.67 -21.27 9.94
CA LEU A 151 1.25 -19.92 9.56
C LEU A 151 2.21 -18.87 10.13
N ARG A 152 2.72 -19.07 11.35
CA ARG A 152 3.77 -18.22 11.93
C ARG A 152 5.07 -18.36 11.17
N ALA A 153 5.51 -19.57 10.84
CA ALA A 153 6.72 -19.75 10.03
C ALA A 153 6.61 -19.00 8.69
N TRP A 154 5.44 -19.04 8.05
CA TRP A 154 5.15 -18.24 6.86
C TRP A 154 5.20 -16.74 7.12
N GLU A 155 4.53 -16.23 8.16
CA GLU A 155 4.55 -14.82 8.55
C GLU A 155 5.98 -14.32 8.77
N TYR A 156 6.78 -15.03 9.57
CA TYR A 156 8.17 -14.67 9.85
C TYR A 156 9.04 -14.73 8.59
N THR A 157 8.79 -15.69 7.69
CA THR A 157 9.50 -15.77 6.40
C THR A 157 9.17 -14.56 5.52
N ILE A 158 7.90 -14.12 5.47
CA ILE A 158 7.53 -12.88 4.79
C ILE A 158 8.12 -11.66 5.49
N ALA A 159 8.16 -11.64 6.83
CA ALA A 159 8.77 -10.58 7.61
C ALA A 159 10.26 -10.41 7.29
N SER A 160 10.98 -11.50 7.05
CA SER A 160 12.38 -11.43 6.64
C SER A 160 12.60 -10.71 5.31
N TYR A 161 11.59 -10.62 4.42
CA TYR A 161 11.69 -9.73 3.25
C TYR A 161 11.70 -8.24 3.63
N ALA A 162 10.99 -7.87 4.70
CA ALA A 162 10.98 -6.52 5.23
C ALA A 162 12.38 -6.15 5.78
N ASP A 163 13.02 -7.09 6.46
CA ASP A 163 14.37 -6.91 7.01
C ASP A 163 15.46 -6.91 5.93
N TYR A 164 15.27 -7.67 4.83
CA TYR A 164 16.34 -7.87 3.84
C TYR A 164 16.65 -6.60 3.02
N LYS A 165 15.68 -5.71 2.78
CA LYS A 165 15.90 -4.37 2.18
C LYS A 165 14.81 -3.34 2.56
N VAL A 166 15.24 -2.15 3.00
CA VAL A 166 14.37 -1.00 3.35
C VAL A 166 13.32 -0.69 2.28
N THR A 167 13.66 -0.85 1.00
CA THR A 167 12.76 -0.60 -0.13
C THR A 167 11.54 -1.54 -0.16
N PHE A 168 11.68 -2.80 0.24
CA PHE A 168 10.57 -3.76 0.29
C PHE A 168 9.65 -3.50 1.50
N SER A 169 10.23 -3.22 2.67
CA SER A 169 9.48 -2.74 3.86
C SER A 169 8.65 -1.51 3.55
N ARG A 170 9.25 -0.54 2.85
CA ARG A 170 8.59 0.69 2.43
C ARG A 170 7.41 0.41 1.50
N TRP A 171 7.58 -0.48 0.53
CA TRP A 171 6.51 -0.87 -0.39
C TRP A 171 5.36 -1.61 0.30
N ASN A 172 5.66 -2.57 1.18
CA ASN A 172 4.63 -3.28 1.94
C ASN A 172 3.86 -2.33 2.86
N LEU A 173 4.55 -1.40 3.52
CA LEU A 173 3.91 -0.33 4.30
C LEU A 173 3.03 0.55 3.40
N TYR A 174 3.52 0.96 2.23
CA TYR A 174 2.75 1.77 1.28
C TYR A 174 1.51 1.04 0.78
N GLN A 175 1.61 -0.23 0.42
CA GLN A 175 0.47 -1.03 -0.01
C GLN A 175 -0.51 -1.30 1.13
N SER A 176 -0.03 -1.62 2.32
CA SER A 176 -0.87 -1.88 3.50
C SER A 176 -1.58 -0.64 4.03
N LEU A 177 -0.95 0.54 3.95
CA LEU A 177 -1.62 1.81 4.23
C LEU A 177 -2.56 2.25 3.10
N GLY A 178 -2.52 1.58 1.94
CA GLY A 178 -3.27 1.99 0.77
C GLY A 178 -2.80 3.34 0.21
N LEU A 179 -1.50 3.62 0.29
CA LEU A 179 -0.86 4.85 -0.19
C LEU A 179 -0.68 4.91 -1.72
N ASP A 180 -1.05 3.84 -2.43
CA ASP A 180 -1.13 3.86 -3.89
C ASP A 180 -2.25 4.81 -4.36
N PRO A 181 -1.93 5.92 -5.05
CA PRO A 181 -2.94 6.88 -5.50
C PRO A 181 -3.86 6.31 -6.58
N LYS A 182 -3.44 5.25 -7.29
CA LYS A 182 -4.23 4.61 -8.35
C LYS A 182 -5.26 3.63 -7.78
N LYS A 183 -5.08 3.18 -6.54
CA LYS A 183 -5.96 2.21 -5.90
C LYS A 183 -7.06 2.95 -5.13
N GLY A 184 -8.27 2.95 -5.68
CA GLY A 184 -9.44 3.56 -5.04
C GLY A 184 -9.70 3.01 -3.62
N GLY A 185 -10.16 3.88 -2.73
CA GLY A 185 -10.52 3.54 -1.34
C GLY A 185 -9.34 3.54 -0.35
N GLY A 186 -8.09 3.70 -0.79
CA GLY A 186 -6.93 3.84 0.07
C GLY A 186 -6.66 5.28 0.52
N ILE A 187 -5.88 5.46 1.60
CA ILE A 187 -5.48 6.79 2.09
C ILE A 187 -4.66 7.57 1.06
N GLY A 188 -3.90 6.88 0.20
CA GLY A 188 -3.15 7.46 -0.90
C GLY A 188 -4.04 8.11 -1.94
N ALA A 189 -5.11 7.43 -2.36
CA ALA A 189 -6.10 8.00 -3.27
C ALA A 189 -6.80 9.23 -2.65
N PHE A 190 -7.10 9.20 -1.36
CA PHE A 190 -7.67 10.34 -0.64
C PHE A 190 -6.71 11.53 -0.57
N ILE A 191 -5.46 11.31 -0.12
CA ILE A 191 -4.42 12.34 -0.03
C ILE A 191 -4.14 12.92 -1.41
N TYR A 192 -3.97 12.06 -2.42
CA TYR A 192 -3.71 12.48 -3.80
C TYR A 192 -4.86 13.34 -4.34
N LYS A 193 -6.11 12.92 -4.15
CA LYS A 193 -7.28 13.70 -4.54
C LYS A 193 -7.30 15.08 -3.87
N LYS A 194 -7.03 15.15 -2.56
CA LYS A 194 -7.01 16.41 -1.81
C LYS A 194 -5.87 17.34 -2.24
N LEU A 195 -4.69 16.79 -2.52
CA LEU A 195 -3.55 17.55 -3.05
C LEU A 195 -3.84 18.06 -4.46
N GLN A 196 -4.45 17.23 -5.31
CA GLN A 196 -4.83 17.59 -6.67
C GLN A 196 -5.87 18.72 -6.67
N GLU A 197 -6.93 18.62 -5.87
CA GLU A 197 -7.91 19.70 -5.66
C GLU A 197 -7.20 21.00 -5.22
N LYS A 198 -6.29 20.91 -4.24
CA LYS A 198 -5.58 22.09 -3.74
C LYS A 198 -4.59 22.69 -4.76
N LEU A 199 -3.96 21.85 -5.56
CA LEU A 199 -3.06 22.26 -6.63
C LEU A 199 -3.82 22.97 -7.73
N GLU A 200 -4.98 22.46 -8.13
CA GLU A 200 -5.87 23.09 -9.11
C GLU A 200 -6.35 24.47 -8.63
N ASP A 201 -6.77 24.60 -7.37
CA ASP A 201 -7.14 25.89 -6.77
C ASP A 201 -5.96 26.87 -6.77
N THR A 202 -4.77 26.39 -6.44
CA THR A 202 -3.56 27.22 -6.38
C THR A 202 -3.13 27.66 -7.78
N ASN A 203 -3.22 26.79 -8.78
CA ASN A 203 -2.92 27.13 -10.18
C ASN A 203 -3.89 28.18 -10.72
N LYS A 204 -5.19 28.07 -10.45
CA LYS A 204 -6.16 29.13 -10.78
C LYS A 204 -5.81 30.46 -10.12
N GLN A 205 -5.33 30.42 -8.88
CA GLN A 205 -4.87 31.63 -8.19
C GLN A 205 -3.61 32.21 -8.84
N VAL A 206 -2.66 31.37 -9.26
CA VAL A 206 -1.45 31.80 -9.99
C VAL A 206 -1.82 32.46 -11.32
N GLU A 207 -2.74 31.87 -12.09
CA GLU A 207 -3.23 32.46 -13.35
C GLU A 207 -3.87 33.83 -13.12
N LYS A 208 -4.77 33.93 -12.14
CA LYS A 208 -5.39 35.22 -11.79
C LYS A 208 -4.38 36.29 -11.39
N LEU A 209 -3.41 35.94 -10.54
CA LEU A 209 -2.35 36.86 -10.11
C LEU A 209 -1.41 37.22 -11.25
N HIS A 210 -1.19 36.31 -12.20
CA HIS A 210 -0.44 36.60 -13.41
C HIS A 210 -1.16 37.63 -14.28
N ASP A 211 -2.47 37.49 -14.49
CA ASP A 211 -3.26 38.47 -15.25
C ASP A 211 -3.30 39.85 -14.57
N GLU A 212 -3.37 39.90 -13.24
CA GLU A 212 -3.26 41.14 -12.45
C GLU A 212 -1.88 41.79 -12.61
N TYR A 213 -0.81 41.00 -12.52
CA TYR A 213 0.56 41.45 -12.73
C TYR A 213 0.79 42.03 -14.13
N VAL A 214 0.31 41.35 -15.17
CA VAL A 214 0.42 41.82 -16.57
C VAL A 214 -0.28 43.17 -16.74
N ARG A 215 -1.50 43.30 -16.22
CA ARG A 215 -2.25 44.58 -16.24
C ARG A 215 -1.50 45.68 -15.51
N ALA A 216 -0.99 45.43 -14.30
CA ALA A 216 -0.24 46.42 -13.54
C ALA A 216 1.04 46.88 -14.25
N ILE A 217 1.74 45.96 -14.93
CA ILE A 217 2.90 46.29 -15.76
C ILE A 217 2.51 47.18 -16.94
N ASP A 218 1.42 46.86 -17.64
CA ASP A 218 1.00 47.65 -18.79
C ASP A 218 0.55 49.05 -18.37
N GLU A 219 -0.14 49.19 -17.24
CA GLU A 219 -0.45 50.49 -16.64
C GLU A 219 0.79 51.30 -16.28
N ALA A 220 1.82 50.66 -15.72
CA ALA A 220 3.11 51.30 -15.41
C ALA A 220 3.84 51.74 -16.69
N ARG A 221 3.82 50.91 -17.75
CA ARG A 221 4.39 51.25 -19.07
C ARG A 221 3.69 52.45 -19.70
N VAL A 222 2.36 52.51 -19.62
CA VAL A 222 1.58 53.67 -20.10
C VAL A 222 1.97 54.92 -19.33
N SER A 223 2.06 54.87 -17.99
CA SER A 223 2.51 56.02 -17.19
C SER A 223 3.94 56.45 -17.53
N GLN A 224 4.82 55.49 -17.81
CA GLN A 224 6.19 55.79 -18.25
C GLN A 224 6.20 56.51 -19.60
N ALA A 225 5.35 56.09 -20.55
CA ALA A 225 5.22 56.77 -21.83
C ALA A 225 4.67 58.20 -21.66
N LEU A 226 3.66 58.40 -20.81
CA LEU A 226 3.11 59.73 -20.50
C LEU A 226 4.13 60.64 -19.80
N LEU A 227 4.96 60.10 -18.90
CA LEU A 227 6.04 60.85 -18.25
C LEU A 227 7.04 61.38 -19.29
N ARG A 228 7.38 60.59 -20.32
CA ARG A 228 8.27 61.01 -21.42
C ARG A 228 7.69 62.13 -22.28
N GLN A 229 6.36 62.27 -22.31
CA GLN A 229 5.65 63.30 -23.07
C GLN A 229 5.35 64.56 -22.25
N ALA A 230 5.74 64.62 -20.98
CA ALA A 230 5.47 65.76 -20.12
C ALA A 230 6.26 67.01 -20.58
N ASP A 231 5.54 68.11 -20.75
CA ASP A 231 6.02 69.39 -21.28
C ASP A 231 6.32 70.43 -20.18
N SER A 232 5.95 70.16 -18.93
CA SER A 232 6.19 71.07 -17.80
C SER A 232 6.81 70.37 -16.58
N PRO A 233 7.58 71.11 -15.75
CA PRO A 233 8.16 70.57 -14.51
C PRO A 233 7.13 70.01 -13.54
N ASP A 234 5.98 70.68 -13.39
CA ASP A 234 4.92 70.24 -12.49
C ASP A 234 4.26 68.95 -12.98
N ARG A 235 4.02 68.85 -14.30
CA ARG A 235 3.51 67.61 -14.92
C ARG A 235 4.50 66.47 -14.79
N MET A 236 5.81 66.71 -14.95
CA MET A 236 6.84 65.70 -14.74
C MET A 236 6.81 65.16 -13.31
N ARG A 237 6.73 66.04 -12.29
CA ARG A 237 6.65 65.61 -10.88
C ARG A 237 5.42 64.75 -10.62
N MET A 238 4.26 65.19 -11.09
CA MET A 238 3.00 64.43 -10.92
C MET A 238 3.05 63.07 -11.61
N ARG A 239 3.52 63.01 -12.87
CA ARG A 239 3.63 61.76 -13.63
C ARG A 239 4.68 60.81 -13.05
N LYS A 240 5.75 61.35 -12.46
CA LYS A 240 6.76 60.54 -11.77
C LYS A 240 6.16 59.87 -10.53
N ALA A 241 5.43 60.61 -9.70
CA ALA A 241 4.74 60.04 -8.54
C ALA A 241 3.73 58.97 -8.95
N GLU A 242 2.95 59.20 -10.01
CA GLU A 242 2.01 58.22 -10.56
C GLU A 242 2.73 56.95 -11.06
N LEU A 243 3.85 57.09 -11.76
CA LEU A 243 4.67 55.96 -12.21
C LEU A 243 5.20 55.15 -11.02
N GLU A 244 5.70 55.82 -9.97
CA GLU A 244 6.21 55.16 -8.76
C GLU A 244 5.12 54.33 -8.07
N VAL A 245 3.90 54.86 -7.95
CA VAL A 245 2.75 54.13 -7.38
C VAL A 245 2.41 52.90 -8.23
N ARG A 246 2.34 53.03 -9.56
CA ARG A 246 2.00 51.91 -10.45
C ARG A 246 3.11 50.86 -10.53
N ALA A 247 4.37 51.28 -10.51
CA ALA A 247 5.51 50.36 -10.44
C ALA A 247 5.48 49.56 -9.13
N HIS A 248 5.23 50.21 -8.00
CA HIS A 248 5.07 49.53 -6.71
C HIS A 248 3.90 48.53 -6.73
N HIS A 249 2.76 48.90 -7.32
CA HIS A 249 1.63 47.97 -7.48
C HIS A 249 2.03 46.73 -8.31
N ALA A 250 2.74 46.92 -9.42
CA ALA A 250 3.24 45.81 -10.24
C ALA A 250 4.19 44.89 -9.47
N ASP A 251 5.09 45.44 -8.63
CA ASP A 251 5.98 44.66 -7.78
C ASP A 251 5.20 43.84 -6.74
N VAL A 252 4.18 44.41 -6.11
CA VAL A 252 3.31 43.68 -5.17
C VAL A 252 2.58 42.53 -5.86
N CYS A 253 2.01 42.76 -7.05
CA CYS A 253 1.37 41.69 -7.83
C CYS A 253 2.36 40.58 -8.19
N LYS A 254 3.60 40.93 -8.54
CA LYS A 254 4.68 39.97 -8.83
C LYS A 254 4.98 39.10 -7.62
N ASP A 255 5.19 39.70 -6.45
CA ASP A 255 5.51 38.97 -5.22
C ASP A 255 4.37 38.02 -4.82
N MET A 256 3.11 38.45 -4.98
CA MET A 256 1.95 37.60 -4.71
C MET A 256 1.90 36.40 -5.66
N ARG A 257 2.12 36.62 -6.96
CA ARG A 257 2.18 35.57 -7.97
C ARG A 257 3.30 34.57 -7.67
N ASP A 258 4.49 35.06 -7.36
CA ASP A 258 5.66 34.23 -7.12
C ASP A 258 5.47 33.35 -5.87
N LYS A 259 4.92 33.90 -4.78
CA LYS A 259 4.53 33.13 -3.58
C LYS A 259 3.47 32.05 -3.88
N ALA A 260 2.48 32.37 -4.71
CA ALA A 260 1.47 31.38 -5.11
C ALA A 260 2.08 30.27 -5.95
N ASN A 261 3.03 30.60 -6.82
CA ASN A 261 3.76 29.65 -7.65
C ASN A 261 4.66 28.71 -6.82
N GLU A 262 5.39 29.24 -5.83
CA GLU A 262 6.19 28.44 -4.88
C GLU A 262 5.32 27.44 -4.11
N LYS A 263 4.13 27.87 -3.70
CA LYS A 263 3.15 27.00 -3.05
C LYS A 263 2.65 25.90 -3.97
N ALA A 264 2.36 26.21 -5.24
CA ALA A 264 1.97 25.21 -6.24
C ALA A 264 3.07 24.18 -6.47
N GLN A 265 4.34 24.63 -6.57
CA GLN A 265 5.50 23.74 -6.68
C GLN A 265 5.61 22.80 -5.48
N SER A 266 5.48 23.33 -4.26
CA SER A 266 5.53 22.52 -3.04
C SER A 266 4.42 21.46 -2.99
N LEU A 267 3.19 21.81 -3.40
CA LEU A 267 2.08 20.86 -3.48
C LEU A 267 2.34 19.76 -4.52
N SER A 268 2.92 20.11 -5.68
CA SER A 268 3.25 19.14 -6.73
C SER A 268 4.35 18.15 -6.32
N GLN A 269 5.31 18.60 -5.49
CA GLN A 269 6.43 17.80 -5.02
C GLN A 269 6.10 16.95 -3.79
N PHE A 270 5.07 17.32 -3.03
CA PHE A 270 4.71 16.64 -1.78
C PHE A 270 4.40 15.16 -1.97
N PHE A 271 3.64 14.80 -3.01
CA PHE A 271 3.29 13.41 -3.24
C PHE A 271 4.49 12.54 -3.68
N PRO A 272 5.32 12.97 -4.66
CA PRO A 272 6.61 12.33 -4.96
C PRO A 272 7.52 12.15 -3.74
N PHE A 273 7.61 13.17 -2.88
CA PHE A 273 8.36 13.10 -1.62
C PHE A 273 7.82 12.00 -0.69
N LEU A 274 6.49 11.92 -0.53
CA LEU A 274 5.85 10.95 0.36
C LEU A 274 6.04 9.49 -0.11
N ILE A 275 6.09 9.26 -1.42
CA ILE A 275 6.36 7.93 -2.02
C ILE A 275 7.85 7.63 -2.18
N GLY A 276 8.71 8.61 -1.91
CA GLY A 276 10.17 8.49 -1.88
C GLY A 276 10.79 8.10 -3.21
N ASN A 277 10.41 8.80 -4.28
CA ASN A 277 11.14 8.81 -5.55
C ASN A 277 12.30 9.80 -5.51
#